data_AF-A0A0P9EFV1-F1
#
_entry.id   AF-A0A0P9EFV1-F1
#
_cell.length_a   1.000
_cell.length_b   1.000
_cell.length_c   1.000
_cell.angle_alpha   90.00
_cell.angle_beta   90.00
_cell.angle_gamma   90.00
#
_symmetry.space_group_name_H-M   'P 1'
#
loop_
_entity.id
_entity.type
_entity.pdbx_description
1 polymer ?
#
loop_
_entity_poly.entity_id
_entity_poly.type
_entity_poly.pdbx_seq_one_letter_code
_entity_poly.pdbx_strand_id
1 'polypeptide(L)'
;MEITVRQARREDAQQMLQVYSNFTKQFVGSASRTPKSFKRMLRKRDNINWVALDDQNRIIGYVHARLEKRLNRGEFTEIVIDPKHDFEQVAKSLVEKVNAAFIEKKASAIVAGSLRNPAYEKLFLTLGFFESESTGVFMYAILNLQKFLHELSQVFVNRLKQLENWNGLAQMECEGHSIFLQKTNDSVQQIVWTNQPINFKITLTRELLTKFIFSIADPIESYRTGQLKIEATESSEKTNQLLKALFLKRQFLIMDHW
;
A
#
# COMPACT_ATOMS: atom_id res chain seq x y z
N MET A 1 -28.17 0.96 -1.05
CA MET A 1 -27.49 2.19 -0.59
C MET A 1 -27.51 3.17 -1.76
N GLU A 2 -28.13 4.32 -1.57
CA GLU A 2 -28.15 5.38 -2.58
C GLU A 2 -26.80 6.13 -2.51
N ILE A 3 -26.09 6.22 -3.63
CA ILE A 3 -24.80 6.89 -3.72
C ILE A 3 -25.00 8.15 -4.53
N THR A 4 -24.75 9.30 -3.90
CA THR A 4 -24.80 10.59 -4.59
C THR A 4 -23.39 11.00 -5.00
N VAL A 5 -23.20 11.44 -6.24
CA VAL A 5 -21.89 11.88 -6.75
C VAL A 5 -21.93 13.35 -7.13
N ARG A 6 -20.95 14.13 -6.66
CA ARG A 6 -20.81 15.56 -6.98
C ARG A 6 -19.36 15.97 -7.20
N GLN A 7 -19.17 17.11 -7.87
CA GLN A 7 -17.83 17.65 -8.05
C GLN A 7 -17.21 17.98 -6.68
N ALA A 8 -15.93 17.63 -6.54
CA ALA A 8 -15.18 17.90 -5.33
C ALA A 8 -14.86 19.39 -5.20
N ARG A 9 -14.92 19.92 -3.98
CA ARG A 9 -14.70 21.33 -3.63
C ARG A 9 -13.57 21.45 -2.61
N ARG A 10 -12.98 22.64 -2.48
CA ARG A 10 -11.80 22.84 -1.61
C ARG A 10 -12.10 22.56 -0.14
N GLU A 11 -13.33 22.77 0.30
CA GLU A 11 -13.81 22.43 1.63
C GLU A 11 -13.79 20.91 1.92
N ASP A 12 -13.82 20.06 0.89
CA ASP A 12 -13.85 18.60 1.04
C ASP A 12 -12.48 18.02 1.43
N ALA A 13 -11.40 18.81 1.34
CA ALA A 13 -10.02 18.33 1.48
C ALA A 13 -9.77 17.54 2.77
N GLN A 14 -10.42 17.91 3.88
CA GLN A 14 -10.27 17.21 5.16
C GLN A 14 -10.92 15.82 5.14
N GLN A 15 -12.14 15.71 4.60
CA GLN A 15 -12.85 14.43 4.51
C GLN A 15 -12.19 13.51 3.47
N MET A 16 -11.73 14.06 2.33
CA MET A 16 -10.96 13.30 1.34
C MET A 16 -9.67 12.74 1.94
N LEU A 17 -8.96 13.51 2.78
CA LEU A 17 -7.79 13.02 3.51
C LEU A 17 -8.14 11.87 4.45
N GLN A 18 -9.29 11.94 5.14
CA GLN A 18 -9.74 10.88 6.03
C GLN A 18 -10.01 9.59 5.26
N VAL A 19 -10.73 9.68 4.14
CA VAL A 19 -11.00 8.53 3.25
C VAL A 19 -9.70 7.94 2.70
N TYR A 20 -8.79 8.79 2.21
CA TYR A 20 -7.45 8.38 1.78
C TYR A 20 -6.70 7.65 2.90
N SER A 21 -6.63 8.22 4.09
CA SER A 21 -5.92 7.64 5.23
C SER A 21 -6.51 6.30 5.67
N ASN A 22 -7.82 6.10 5.52
CA ASN A 22 -8.47 4.82 5.81
C ASN A 22 -8.14 3.78 4.73
N PHE A 23 -8.25 4.18 3.46
CA PHE A 23 -7.94 3.32 2.32
C PHE A 23 -6.48 2.87 2.32
N THR A 24 -5.52 3.79 2.50
CA THR A 24 -4.09 3.48 2.40
C THR A 24 -3.55 2.58 3.51
N LYS A 25 -4.27 2.40 4.62
CA LYS A 25 -3.90 1.46 5.69
C LYS A 25 -3.81 0.00 5.22
N GLN A 26 -4.50 -0.32 4.14
CA GLN A 26 -4.52 -1.67 3.54
C GLN A 26 -3.27 -1.96 2.71
N PHE A 27 -2.53 -0.93 2.30
CA PHE A 27 -1.43 -1.03 1.34
C PHE A 27 -0.09 -0.69 1.98
N VAL A 28 0.99 -1.01 1.27
CA VAL A 28 2.35 -0.54 1.56
C VAL A 28 2.80 0.39 0.42
N GLY A 29 3.58 1.42 0.76
CA GLY A 29 4.15 2.36 -0.22
C GLY A 29 3.35 3.65 -0.45
N SER A 30 2.12 3.75 0.05
CA SER A 30 1.30 4.96 -0.10
C SER A 30 1.96 6.19 0.52
N ALA A 31 1.96 7.32 -0.19
CA ALA A 31 2.56 8.54 0.31
C ALA A 31 1.72 9.17 1.43
N SER A 32 2.37 9.75 2.43
CA SER A 32 1.68 10.56 3.43
C SER A 32 1.17 11.85 2.81
N ARG A 33 -0.08 12.21 3.09
CA ARG A 33 -0.75 13.39 2.55
C ARG A 33 -1.24 14.31 3.66
N THR A 34 -1.46 15.57 3.30
CA THR A 34 -1.95 16.60 4.22
C THR A 34 -3.18 17.28 3.62
N PRO A 35 -3.99 18.01 4.39
CA PRO A 35 -5.11 18.76 3.82
C PRO A 35 -4.64 19.76 2.74
N LYS A 36 -3.39 20.26 2.86
CA LYS A 36 -2.76 21.15 1.88
C LYS A 36 -2.50 20.47 0.53
N SER A 37 -2.15 19.18 0.50
CA SER A 37 -1.97 18.45 -0.77
C SER A 37 -3.29 18.31 -1.52
N PHE A 38 -4.37 17.94 -0.82
CA PHE A 38 -5.72 17.88 -1.39
C PHE A 38 -6.22 19.24 -1.89
N LYS A 39 -6.04 20.32 -1.10
CA LYS A 39 -6.40 21.67 -1.56
C LYS A 39 -5.65 22.08 -2.84
N ARG A 40 -4.39 21.65 -3.00
CA ARG A 40 -3.60 21.88 -4.22
C ARG A 40 -4.14 21.07 -5.40
N MET A 41 -4.45 19.80 -5.17
CA MET A 41 -5.07 18.90 -6.17
C MET A 41 -6.38 19.48 -6.71
N LEU A 42 -7.23 20.00 -5.82
CA LEU A 42 -8.54 20.57 -6.16
C LEU A 42 -8.46 21.97 -6.81
N ARG A 43 -7.29 22.63 -6.79
CA ARG A 43 -7.12 23.98 -7.37
C ARG A 43 -6.80 23.94 -8.87
N LYS A 44 -6.16 22.87 -9.36
CA LYS A 44 -5.70 22.82 -10.76
C LYS A 44 -6.90 22.68 -11.71
N ARG A 45 -7.01 23.60 -12.68
CA ARG A 45 -8.13 23.65 -13.63
C ARG A 45 -8.23 22.41 -14.53
N ASP A 46 -7.10 21.78 -14.81
CA ASP A 46 -7.03 20.59 -15.67
C ASP A 46 -7.36 19.30 -14.91
N ASN A 47 -7.54 19.38 -13.58
CA ASN A 47 -7.92 18.26 -12.76
C ASN A 47 -9.44 18.09 -12.77
N ILE A 48 -9.88 16.84 -12.90
CA ILE A 48 -11.27 16.41 -12.79
C ILE A 48 -11.36 15.68 -11.45
N ASN A 49 -12.18 16.21 -10.53
CA ASN A 49 -12.28 15.68 -9.18
C ASN A 49 -13.75 15.51 -8.80
N TRP A 50 -14.11 14.29 -8.39
CA TRP A 50 -15.46 13.96 -7.94
C TRP A 50 -15.40 13.25 -6.60
N VAL A 51 -16.43 13.44 -5.78
CA VAL A 51 -16.63 12.74 -4.50
C VAL A 51 -17.96 12.01 -4.52
N ALA A 52 -17.98 10.84 -3.88
CA ALA A 52 -19.16 10.05 -3.62
C ALA A 52 -19.60 10.24 -2.16
N LEU A 53 -20.90 10.38 -1.96
CA LEU A 53 -21.53 10.63 -0.68
C LEU A 53 -22.46 9.47 -0.30
N ASP A 54 -22.51 9.15 0.99
CA ASP A 54 -23.55 8.30 1.56
C ASP A 54 -24.86 9.08 1.78
N ASP A 55 -25.86 8.38 2.32
CA ASP A 55 -27.17 8.93 2.73
C ASP A 55 -27.07 10.02 3.80
N GLN A 56 -25.96 10.07 4.54
CA GLN A 56 -25.67 11.06 5.58
C GLN A 56 -24.83 12.24 5.03
N ASN A 57 -24.66 12.35 3.72
CA ASN A 57 -23.82 13.35 3.05
C ASN A 57 -22.34 13.33 3.47
N ARG A 58 -21.84 12.18 3.95
CA ARG A 58 -20.42 11.99 4.27
C ARG A 58 -19.69 11.49 3.03
N ILE A 59 -18.47 11.98 2.79
CA ILE A 59 -17.65 11.50 1.68
C ILE A 59 -17.18 10.08 1.98
N ILE A 60 -17.57 9.14 1.13
CA ILE A 60 -17.23 7.71 1.22
C ILE A 60 -16.26 7.26 0.12
N GLY A 61 -15.97 8.14 -0.84
CA GLY A 61 -15.02 7.87 -1.91
C GLY A 61 -14.75 9.11 -2.73
N TYR A 62 -13.65 9.10 -3.47
CA TYR A 62 -13.34 10.13 -4.43
C TYR A 62 -12.53 9.59 -5.60
N VAL A 63 -12.55 10.33 -6.70
CA VAL A 63 -11.67 10.13 -7.85
C VAL A 63 -10.99 11.44 -8.18
N HIS A 64 -9.68 11.35 -8.40
CA HIS A 64 -8.90 12.41 -9.01
C HIS A 64 -8.35 11.90 -10.34
N ALA A 65 -8.59 12.70 -11.38
CA ALA A 65 -8.10 12.50 -12.72
C ALA A 65 -7.58 13.82 -13.29
N ARG A 66 -6.80 13.77 -14.37
CA ARG A 66 -6.26 14.95 -15.05
C ARG A 66 -6.28 14.78 -16.57
N LEU A 67 -6.36 15.90 -17.28
CA LEU A 67 -6.13 15.92 -18.73
C LEU A 67 -4.67 16.30 -19.02
N GLU A 68 -3.91 15.37 -19.58
CA GLU A 68 -2.57 15.62 -20.07
C GLU A 68 -2.62 16.33 -21.43
N LYS A 69 -2.50 17.65 -21.41
CA LYS A 69 -2.66 18.52 -22.58
C LYS A 69 -1.77 18.17 -23.77
N ARG A 70 -0.53 17.75 -23.54
CA ARG A 70 0.44 17.47 -24.62
C ARG A 70 0.03 16.28 -25.46
N LEU A 71 -0.51 15.24 -24.84
CA LEU A 71 -0.96 14.02 -25.50
C LEU A 71 -2.48 14.01 -25.77
N ASN A 72 -3.19 15.03 -25.28
CA ASN A 72 -4.65 15.08 -25.20
C ASN A 72 -5.25 13.83 -24.51
N ARG A 73 -4.57 13.32 -23.48
CA ARG A 73 -4.91 12.05 -22.82
C ARG A 73 -5.57 12.30 -21.47
N GLY A 74 -6.71 11.67 -21.23
CA GLY A 74 -7.32 11.62 -19.91
C GLY A 74 -6.64 10.57 -19.05
N GLU A 75 -6.31 10.90 -17.81
CA GLU A 75 -5.60 10.00 -16.91
C GLU A 75 -6.30 9.94 -15.55
N PHE A 76 -6.73 8.74 -15.17
CA PHE A 76 -7.09 8.45 -13.78
C PHE A 76 -5.82 8.36 -12.96
N THR A 77 -5.62 9.35 -12.09
CA THR A 77 -4.48 9.39 -11.17
C THR A 77 -4.75 8.61 -9.89
N GLU A 78 -5.96 8.69 -9.35
CA GLU A 78 -6.36 7.92 -8.17
C GLU A 78 -7.88 7.74 -8.08
N ILE A 79 -8.31 6.55 -7.65
CA ILE A 79 -9.67 6.25 -7.22
C ILE A 79 -9.56 5.70 -5.80
N VAL A 80 -10.24 6.29 -4.84
CA VAL A 80 -10.09 5.96 -3.42
C VAL A 80 -11.46 5.81 -2.81
N ILE A 81 -11.76 4.63 -2.28
CA ILE A 81 -13.04 4.31 -1.64
C ILE A 81 -12.76 3.97 -0.17
N ASP A 82 -13.59 4.44 0.76
CA ASP A 82 -13.46 4.03 2.15
C ASP A 82 -13.70 2.51 2.26
N PRO A 83 -12.77 1.75 2.87
CA PRO A 83 -12.86 0.30 3.05
C PRO A 83 -14.16 -0.26 3.63
N LYS A 84 -14.96 0.56 4.30
CA LYS A 84 -16.25 0.16 4.88
C LYS A 84 -17.36 0.02 3.84
N HIS A 85 -17.11 0.43 2.60
CA HIS A 85 -18.09 0.45 1.52
C HIS A 85 -17.66 -0.47 0.38
N ASP A 86 -18.63 -0.88 -0.43
CA ASP A 86 -18.36 -1.69 -1.62
C ASP A 86 -17.55 -0.89 -2.64
N PHE A 87 -16.34 -1.35 -2.94
CA PHE A 87 -15.42 -0.66 -3.84
C PHE A 87 -16.03 -0.51 -5.24
N GLU A 88 -16.55 -1.59 -5.81
CA GLU A 88 -17.01 -1.62 -7.20
C GLU A 88 -18.23 -0.71 -7.39
N GLN A 89 -19.18 -0.77 -6.46
CA GLN A 89 -20.40 0.03 -6.48
C GLN A 89 -20.10 1.53 -6.40
N VAL A 90 -19.23 1.95 -5.49
CA VAL A 90 -18.89 3.38 -5.30
C VAL A 90 -17.96 3.86 -6.43
N ALA A 91 -16.95 3.08 -6.78
CA ALA A 91 -15.97 3.47 -7.80
C ALA A 91 -16.61 3.60 -9.18
N LYS A 92 -17.54 2.72 -9.56
CA LYS A 92 -18.24 2.79 -10.85
C LYS A 92 -18.91 4.15 -11.05
N SER A 93 -19.68 4.61 -10.06
CA SER A 93 -20.38 5.91 -10.11
C SER A 93 -19.42 7.09 -10.26
N LEU A 94 -18.22 7.01 -9.67
CA LEU A 94 -17.18 8.03 -9.79
C LEU A 94 -16.50 8.01 -11.16
N VAL A 95 -16.14 6.83 -11.65
CA VAL A 95 -15.45 6.65 -12.92
C VAL A 95 -16.33 7.07 -14.09
N GLU A 96 -17.63 6.77 -14.05
CA GLU A 96 -18.59 7.22 -15.07
C GLU A 96 -18.61 8.75 -15.20
N LYS A 97 -18.58 9.49 -14.09
CA LYS A 97 -18.52 10.97 -14.12
C LYS A 97 -17.22 11.49 -14.73
N VAL A 98 -16.09 10.85 -14.43
CA VAL A 98 -14.80 11.24 -15.00
C VAL A 98 -14.74 10.91 -16.49
N ASN A 99 -15.23 9.75 -16.91
CA ASN A 99 -15.29 9.36 -18.32
C ASN A 99 -16.14 10.35 -19.13
N ALA A 100 -17.33 10.71 -18.63
CA ALA A 100 -18.17 11.74 -19.27
C ALA A 100 -17.41 13.06 -19.43
N ALA A 101 -16.71 13.51 -18.38
CA ALA A 101 -15.91 14.74 -18.43
C ALA A 101 -14.72 14.65 -19.41
N PHE A 102 -14.11 13.48 -19.60
CA PHE A 102 -13.08 13.28 -20.62
C PHE A 102 -13.63 13.28 -22.05
N ILE A 103 -14.82 12.69 -22.25
CA ILE A 103 -15.52 12.70 -23.54
C ILE A 103 -15.91 14.14 -23.92
N GLU A 104 -16.48 14.91 -22.99
CA GLU A 104 -16.79 16.33 -23.20
C GLU A 104 -15.55 17.16 -23.58
N LYS A 105 -14.40 16.83 -22.97
CA LYS A 105 -13.11 17.45 -23.27
C LYS A 105 -12.44 16.90 -24.53
N LYS A 106 -13.05 15.93 -25.21
CA LYS A 106 -12.53 15.27 -26.43
C LYS A 106 -11.12 14.70 -26.24
N ALA A 107 -10.88 14.03 -25.11
CA ALA A 107 -9.62 13.31 -24.90
C ALA A 107 -9.42 12.25 -25.99
N SER A 108 -8.21 12.13 -26.53
CA SER A 108 -7.84 11.16 -27.58
C SER A 108 -7.76 9.73 -27.05
N ALA A 109 -7.41 9.59 -25.78
CA ALA A 109 -7.33 8.32 -25.06
C ALA A 109 -7.61 8.56 -23.58
N ILE A 110 -8.07 7.51 -22.88
CA ILE A 110 -8.26 7.52 -21.43
C ILE A 110 -7.45 6.36 -20.85
N VAL A 111 -6.62 6.64 -19.86
CA VAL A 111 -5.74 5.66 -19.22
C VAL A 111 -5.94 5.65 -17.72
N ALA A 112 -5.72 4.48 -17.12
CA ALA A 112 -5.74 4.29 -15.69
C ALA A 112 -4.65 3.29 -15.29
N GLY A 113 -3.86 3.64 -14.27
CA GLY A 113 -2.94 2.69 -13.65
C GLY A 113 -3.69 1.80 -12.65
N SER A 114 -3.57 0.48 -12.80
CA SER A 114 -4.17 -0.48 -11.85
C SER A 114 -3.16 -1.02 -10.82
N LEU A 115 -1.85 -0.91 -11.08
CA LEU A 115 -0.77 -1.56 -10.31
C LEU A 115 -1.10 -3.05 -9.96
N ARG A 116 -1.75 -3.75 -10.90
CA ARG A 116 -2.22 -5.14 -10.72
C ARG A 116 -3.14 -5.34 -9.52
N ASN A 117 -3.94 -4.32 -9.15
CA ASN A 117 -4.97 -4.45 -8.13
C ASN A 117 -6.22 -5.11 -8.70
N PRO A 118 -6.63 -6.30 -8.19
CA PRO A 118 -7.78 -7.03 -8.71
C PRO A 118 -9.07 -6.21 -8.72
N ALA A 119 -9.26 -5.32 -7.74
CA ALA A 119 -10.46 -4.48 -7.68
C ALA A 119 -10.51 -3.47 -8.82
N TYR A 120 -9.37 -2.90 -9.22
CA TYR A 120 -9.28 -1.95 -10.32
C TYR A 120 -9.32 -2.66 -11.66
N GLU A 121 -8.63 -3.80 -11.80
CA GLU A 121 -8.67 -4.61 -13.02
C GLU A 121 -10.10 -5.06 -13.32
N LYS A 122 -10.83 -5.55 -12.32
CA LYS A 122 -12.26 -5.88 -12.46
C LYS A 122 -13.08 -4.66 -12.87
N LEU A 123 -12.94 -3.53 -12.17
CA LEU A 123 -13.70 -2.31 -12.44
C LEU A 123 -13.51 -1.82 -13.87
N PHE A 124 -12.28 -1.64 -14.33
CA PHE A 124 -12.00 -1.03 -15.62
C PHE A 124 -12.41 -1.91 -16.80
N LEU A 125 -12.28 -3.23 -16.69
CA LEU A 125 -12.76 -4.17 -17.72
C LEU A 125 -14.28 -4.02 -17.94
N THR A 126 -15.07 -3.88 -16.88
CA THR A 126 -16.53 -3.69 -17.01
C THR A 126 -16.92 -2.37 -17.68
N LEU A 127 -15.99 -1.42 -17.76
CA LEU A 127 -16.17 -0.10 -18.37
C LEU A 127 -15.54 -0.02 -19.77
N GLY A 128 -15.11 -1.15 -20.33
CA GLY A 128 -14.59 -1.26 -21.70
C GLY A 128 -13.12 -0.90 -21.86
N PHE A 129 -12.36 -0.77 -20.76
CA PHE A 129 -10.91 -0.65 -20.84
C PHE A 129 -10.30 -2.02 -21.19
N PHE A 130 -9.16 -2.00 -21.87
CA PHE A 130 -8.32 -3.17 -22.09
C PHE A 130 -6.97 -2.98 -21.40
N GLU A 131 -6.34 -4.07 -21.02
CA GLU A 131 -5.02 -4.03 -20.41
C GLU A 131 -3.95 -3.68 -21.45
N SER A 132 -2.98 -2.86 -21.03
CA SER A 132 -1.78 -2.56 -21.79
C SER A 132 -0.61 -2.52 -20.82
N GLU A 133 0.48 -3.21 -21.17
CA GLU A 133 1.69 -3.19 -20.34
C GLU A 133 2.33 -1.81 -20.38
N SER A 134 2.63 -1.28 -19.19
CA SER A 134 3.41 -0.06 -19.03
C SER A 134 4.86 -0.43 -18.74
N THR A 135 5.80 0.32 -19.32
CA THR A 135 7.23 0.20 -19.04
C THR A 135 7.64 0.94 -17.77
N GLY A 136 6.69 1.53 -17.03
CA GLY A 136 6.97 2.25 -15.80
C GLY A 136 7.53 1.31 -14.73
N VAL A 137 8.77 1.57 -14.30
CA VAL A 137 9.40 0.88 -13.18
C VAL A 137 9.47 1.83 -11.99
N PHE A 138 9.04 1.35 -10.83
CA PHE A 138 9.27 2.04 -9.57
C PHE A 138 10.41 1.33 -8.82
N MET A 139 11.44 2.09 -8.44
CA MET A 139 12.64 1.56 -7.77
C MET A 139 12.72 2.09 -6.34
N TYR A 140 13.05 1.21 -5.40
CA TYR A 140 13.36 1.56 -4.02
C TYR A 140 14.80 1.24 -3.68
N ALA A 141 15.41 2.11 -2.88
CA ALA A 141 16.74 1.89 -2.34
C ALA A 141 16.76 2.23 -0.84
N ILE A 142 17.33 1.34 -0.04
CA ILE A 142 17.62 1.62 1.36
C ILE A 142 18.93 2.41 1.41
N LEU A 143 18.82 3.71 1.68
CA LEU A 143 19.95 4.64 1.73
C LEU A 143 20.78 4.49 3.01
N ASN A 144 20.11 4.26 4.16
CA ASN A 144 20.75 4.03 5.45
C ASN A 144 20.15 2.79 6.09
N LEU A 145 20.87 1.67 6.00
CA LEU A 145 20.38 0.37 6.44
C LEU A 145 20.18 0.29 7.95
N GLN A 146 21.13 0.79 8.73
CA GLN A 146 21.05 0.76 10.20
C GLN A 146 19.83 1.53 10.70
N LYS A 147 19.65 2.77 10.22
CA LYS A 147 18.49 3.59 10.58
C LYS A 147 17.19 2.93 10.14
N PHE A 148 17.15 2.39 8.93
CA PHE A 148 15.96 1.73 8.41
C PHE A 148 15.58 0.48 9.20
N LEU A 149 16.54 -0.39 9.55
CA LEU A 149 16.29 -1.55 10.41
C LEU A 149 15.79 -1.13 11.80
N HIS A 150 16.31 -0.04 12.36
CA HIS A 150 15.82 0.50 13.62
C HIS A 150 14.38 1.03 13.51
N GLU A 151 14.00 1.69 12.43
CA GLU A 151 12.61 2.11 12.21
C GLU A 151 11.67 0.90 11.99
N LEU A 152 12.15 -0.12 11.28
CA LEU A 152 11.42 -1.37 11.05
C LEU A 152 11.28 -2.22 12.32
N SER A 153 12.18 -2.09 13.30
CA SER A 153 12.12 -2.88 14.53
C SER A 153 10.77 -2.69 15.23
N GLN A 154 10.26 -1.46 15.28
CA GLN A 154 8.97 -1.16 15.91
C GLN A 154 7.81 -1.81 15.16
N VAL A 155 7.90 -1.90 13.83
CA VAL A 155 6.93 -2.59 12.99
C VAL A 155 6.94 -4.09 13.30
N PHE A 156 8.12 -4.70 13.41
CA PHE A 156 8.25 -6.11 13.74
C PHE A 156 7.85 -6.42 15.18
N VAL A 157 8.14 -5.53 16.14
CA VAL A 157 7.64 -5.62 17.52
C VAL A 157 6.12 -5.74 17.53
N ASN A 158 5.43 -4.83 16.83
CA ASN A 158 3.97 -4.81 16.78
C ASN A 158 3.39 -6.06 16.11
N ARG A 159 4.05 -6.56 15.05
CA ARG A 159 3.65 -7.80 14.36
C ARG A 159 3.85 -9.04 15.22
N LEU A 160 4.99 -9.16 15.90
CA LEU A 160 5.28 -10.28 16.79
C LEU A 160 4.37 -10.31 18.02
N LYS A 161 3.90 -9.15 18.51
CA LYS A 161 2.89 -9.10 19.59
C LYS A 161 1.60 -9.82 19.21
N GLN A 162 1.21 -9.78 17.94
CA GLN A 162 0.01 -10.44 17.42
C GLN A 162 0.18 -11.95 17.24
N LEU A 163 1.42 -12.46 17.27
CA LEU A 163 1.68 -13.88 17.10
C LEU A 163 1.50 -14.61 18.43
N GLU A 164 0.37 -15.30 18.56
CA GLU A 164 0.10 -16.16 19.71
C GLU A 164 1.02 -17.38 19.74
N ASN A 165 1.24 -17.92 20.95
CA ASN A 165 1.94 -19.19 21.16
C ASN A 165 3.37 -19.21 20.60
N TRP A 166 4.07 -18.09 20.66
CA TRP A 166 5.51 -18.03 20.43
C TRP A 166 6.16 -17.12 21.47
N ASN A 167 7.22 -17.62 22.11
CA ASN A 167 8.08 -16.88 23.01
C ASN A 167 9.51 -17.21 22.64
N GLY A 168 10.39 -16.22 22.65
CA GLY A 168 11.76 -16.42 22.26
C GLY A 168 12.44 -15.18 21.74
N LEU A 169 13.68 -15.38 21.33
CA LEU A 169 14.54 -14.36 20.76
C LEU A 169 14.60 -14.52 19.24
N ALA A 170 14.18 -13.47 18.55
CA ALA A 170 14.34 -13.34 17.10
C ALA A 170 15.49 -12.37 16.77
N GLN A 171 16.34 -12.75 15.82
CA GLN A 171 17.33 -11.87 15.22
C GLN A 171 17.01 -11.67 13.74
N MET A 172 17.07 -10.43 13.27
CA MET A 172 17.13 -10.12 11.84
C MET A 172 18.46 -9.45 11.53
N GLU A 173 19.24 -10.08 10.68
CA GLU A 173 20.53 -9.62 10.20
C GLU A 173 20.42 -9.26 8.70
N CYS A 174 20.84 -8.05 8.36
CA CYS A 174 20.94 -7.59 6.98
C CYS A 174 22.30 -6.91 6.79
N GLU A 175 23.14 -7.48 5.94
CA GLU A 175 24.47 -6.96 5.58
C GLU A 175 25.32 -6.55 6.80
N GLY A 176 25.38 -7.40 7.82
CA GLY A 176 26.16 -7.18 9.05
C GLY A 176 25.48 -6.30 10.12
N HIS A 177 24.34 -5.67 9.81
CA HIS A 177 23.53 -4.97 10.80
C HIS A 177 22.44 -5.89 11.35
N SER A 178 22.28 -5.90 12.67
CA SER A 178 21.30 -6.76 13.35
C SER A 178 20.32 -5.97 14.22
N ILE A 179 19.09 -6.45 14.28
CA ILE A 179 18.12 -6.11 15.31
C ILE A 179 17.73 -7.39 16.06
N PHE A 180 17.49 -7.25 17.37
CA PHE A 180 17.09 -8.35 18.24
C PHE A 180 15.74 -8.03 18.86
N LEU A 181 14.82 -8.99 18.79
CA LEU A 181 13.44 -8.85 19.24
C LEU A 181 13.14 -10.00 20.21
N GLN A 182 12.95 -9.66 21.49
CA GLN A 182 12.57 -10.63 22.51
C GLN A 182 11.05 -10.60 22.69
N LYS A 183 10.41 -11.76 22.56
CA LYS A 183 9.01 -11.96 22.97
C LYS A 183 8.94 -12.76 24.26
N THR A 184 8.25 -12.19 25.23
CA THR A 184 7.93 -12.81 26.53
C THR A 184 6.45 -12.60 26.83
N ASN A 185 5.66 -13.67 26.71
CA ASN A 185 4.20 -13.65 26.81
C ASN A 185 3.61 -12.65 25.78
N ASP A 186 2.96 -11.59 26.27
CA ASP A 186 2.34 -10.55 25.45
C ASP A 186 3.24 -9.34 25.21
N SER A 187 4.43 -9.34 25.82
CA SER A 187 5.41 -8.28 25.64
C SER A 187 6.40 -8.63 24.54
N VAL A 188 6.66 -7.68 23.66
CA VAL A 188 7.75 -7.75 22.69
C VAL A 188 8.55 -6.48 22.80
N GLN A 189 9.86 -6.61 22.92
CA GLN A 189 10.79 -5.49 23.03
C GLN A 189 11.99 -5.69 22.12
N GLN A 190 12.48 -4.59 21.57
CA GLN A 190 13.80 -4.58 20.95
C GLN A 190 14.85 -4.56 22.05
N ILE A 191 15.87 -5.40 21.91
CA ILE A 191 17.05 -5.39 22.79
C ILE A 191 18.29 -5.05 21.97
N VAL A 192 19.28 -4.46 22.63
CA VAL A 192 20.52 -4.01 21.96
C VAL A 192 21.48 -5.18 21.72
N TRP A 193 21.59 -6.06 22.71
CA TRP A 193 22.49 -7.22 22.69
C TRP A 193 22.00 -8.26 23.70
N THR A 194 22.38 -9.52 23.49
CA THR A 194 22.10 -10.62 24.42
C THR A 194 23.11 -11.76 24.23
N ASN A 195 23.34 -12.50 25.31
CA ASN A 195 24.07 -13.78 25.31
C ASN A 195 23.12 -14.99 25.26
N GLN A 196 21.81 -14.76 25.17
CA GLN A 196 20.82 -15.82 25.10
C GLN A 196 20.83 -16.51 23.73
N PRO A 197 20.51 -17.82 23.67
CA PRO A 197 20.34 -18.52 22.40
C PRO A 197 19.27 -17.86 21.53
N ILE A 198 19.58 -17.67 20.25
CA ILE A 198 18.62 -17.15 19.28
C ILE A 198 17.73 -18.30 18.82
N ASN A 199 16.42 -18.18 19.05
CA ASN A 199 15.45 -19.20 18.62
C ASN A 199 15.16 -19.13 17.12
N PHE A 200 15.27 -17.93 16.56
CA PHE A 200 14.89 -17.67 15.18
C PHE A 200 15.73 -16.53 14.60
N LYS A 201 16.65 -16.86 13.70
CA LYS A 201 17.54 -15.92 13.01
C LYS A 201 17.19 -15.86 11.53
N ILE A 202 17.00 -14.65 11.02
CA ILE A 202 16.90 -14.38 9.60
C ILE A 202 18.15 -13.64 9.14
N THR A 203 18.79 -14.12 8.08
CA THR A 203 19.87 -13.41 7.38
C THR A 203 19.44 -13.15 5.94
N LEU A 204 19.49 -11.89 5.51
CA LEU A 204 18.99 -11.44 4.21
C LEU A 204 19.81 -10.28 3.64
N THR A 205 19.73 -10.07 2.32
CA THR A 205 20.37 -8.94 1.65
C THR A 205 19.47 -7.70 1.65
N ARG A 206 20.03 -6.51 1.44
CA ARG A 206 19.25 -5.27 1.34
C ARG A 206 18.21 -5.31 0.22
N GLU A 207 18.54 -5.95 -0.89
CA GLU A 207 17.62 -6.16 -2.01
C GLU A 207 16.42 -7.00 -1.57
N LEU A 208 16.67 -8.12 -0.89
CA LEU A 208 15.62 -9.01 -0.42
C LEU A 208 14.77 -8.35 0.68
N LEU A 209 15.38 -7.58 1.58
CA LEU A 209 14.66 -6.77 2.56
C LEU A 209 13.66 -5.85 1.88
N THR A 210 14.13 -5.14 0.85
CA THR A 210 13.32 -4.18 0.09
C THR A 210 12.13 -4.91 -0.54
N LYS A 211 12.38 -6.04 -1.22
CA LYS A 211 11.32 -6.86 -1.84
C LYS A 211 10.29 -7.34 -0.82
N PHE A 212 10.70 -7.75 0.39
CA PHE A 212 9.77 -8.18 1.44
C PHE A 212 8.94 -7.03 2.03
N ILE A 213 9.55 -5.88 2.29
CA ILE A 213 8.82 -4.71 2.83
C ILE A 213 7.72 -4.26 1.86
N PHE A 214 7.98 -4.32 0.57
CA PHE A 214 6.99 -4.01 -0.47
C PHE A 214 6.16 -5.21 -0.92
N SER A 215 6.27 -6.37 -0.25
CA SER A 215 5.52 -7.59 -0.59
C SER A 215 5.67 -8.04 -2.06
N ILE A 216 6.81 -7.75 -2.67
CA ILE A 216 7.16 -8.15 -4.04
C ILE A 216 7.63 -9.60 -4.07
N ALA A 217 8.35 -10.03 -3.03
CA ALA A 217 8.81 -11.41 -2.87
C ALA A 217 8.10 -12.10 -1.71
N ASP A 218 7.83 -13.40 -1.86
CA ASP A 218 7.26 -14.22 -0.79
C ASP A 218 8.41 -14.72 0.12
N PRO A 219 8.33 -14.49 1.44
CA PRO A 219 9.39 -14.88 2.38
C PRO A 219 9.54 -16.39 2.53
N ILE A 220 8.46 -17.17 2.40
CA ILE A 220 8.48 -18.63 2.48
C ILE A 220 9.10 -19.20 1.21
N GLU A 221 8.74 -18.66 0.04
CA GLU A 221 9.33 -19.10 -1.23
C GLU A 221 10.81 -18.74 -1.32
N SER A 222 11.18 -17.55 -0.84
CA SER A 222 12.58 -17.14 -0.75
C SER A 222 13.39 -18.03 0.19
N TYR A 223 12.77 -18.51 1.28
CA TYR A 223 13.39 -19.50 2.17
C TYR A 223 13.56 -20.86 1.47
N ARG A 224 12.52 -21.37 0.80
CA ARG A 224 12.56 -22.64 0.06
C ARG A 224 13.58 -22.66 -1.06
N THR A 225 13.77 -21.53 -1.74
CA THR A 225 14.73 -21.37 -2.86
C THR A 225 16.14 -21.01 -2.40
N GLY A 226 16.37 -20.87 -1.09
CA GLY A 226 17.68 -20.55 -0.52
C GLY A 226 18.11 -19.08 -0.65
N GLN A 227 17.25 -18.20 -1.16
CA GLN A 227 17.51 -16.76 -1.20
C GLN A 227 17.47 -16.11 0.19
N LEU A 228 16.62 -16.64 1.08
CA LEU A 228 16.52 -16.25 2.48
C LEU A 228 17.16 -17.32 3.36
N LYS A 229 18.15 -16.94 4.18
CA LYS A 229 18.75 -17.86 5.14
C LYS A 229 18.02 -17.75 6.49
N ILE A 230 17.61 -18.89 7.03
CA ILE A 230 16.96 -18.98 8.34
C ILE A 230 17.66 -20.04 9.17
N GLU A 231 17.96 -19.70 10.42
CA GLU A 231 18.40 -20.62 11.45
C GLU A 231 17.34 -20.59 12.56
N ALA A 232 16.64 -21.70 12.79
CA ALA A 232 15.55 -21.76 13.75
C ALA A 232 15.63 -23.03 14.59
N THR A 233 15.31 -22.91 15.88
CA THR A 233 15.13 -24.05 16.79
C THR A 233 13.73 -24.65 16.69
N GLU A 234 12.81 -23.93 16.04
CA GLU A 234 11.40 -24.26 15.91
C GLU A 234 11.14 -25.21 14.73
N SER A 235 9.93 -25.80 14.70
CA SER A 235 9.48 -26.59 13.55
C SER A 235 9.39 -25.75 12.27
N SER A 236 9.42 -26.40 11.12
CA SER A 236 9.22 -25.75 9.80
C SER A 236 7.88 -25.01 9.72
N GLU A 237 6.81 -25.58 10.30
CA GLU A 237 5.50 -24.93 10.35
C GLU A 237 5.55 -23.62 11.15
N LYS A 238 6.15 -23.67 12.35
CA LYS A 238 6.25 -22.48 13.21
C LYS A 238 7.17 -21.41 12.62
N THR A 239 8.25 -21.84 11.96
CA THR A 239 9.13 -20.98 11.17
C THR A 239 8.35 -20.23 10.08
N ASN A 240 7.49 -20.93 9.33
CA ASN A 240 6.65 -20.29 8.31
C ASN A 240 5.62 -19.31 8.91
N GLN A 241 5.07 -19.61 10.10
CA GLN A 241 4.19 -18.69 10.82
C GLN A 241 4.94 -17.40 11.22
N LEU A 242 6.16 -17.54 11.73
CA LEU A 242 7.01 -16.39 12.10
C LEU A 242 7.34 -15.52 10.88
N LEU A 243 7.70 -16.12 9.74
CA LEU A 243 7.93 -15.39 8.51
C LEU A 243 6.70 -14.62 8.04
N LYS A 244 5.51 -15.25 8.07
CA LYS A 244 4.25 -14.59 7.71
C LYS A 244 3.93 -13.44 8.66
N ALA A 245 4.20 -13.60 9.96
CA ALA A 245 3.97 -12.55 10.94
C ALA A 245 4.90 -11.36 10.69
N LEU A 246 6.20 -11.62 10.46
CA LEU A 246 7.19 -10.58 10.23
C LEU A 246 7.00 -9.86 8.90
N PHE A 247 6.68 -10.58 7.83
CA PHE A 247 6.51 -10.02 6.48
C PHE A 247 5.08 -10.28 5.97
N LEU A 248 4.15 -9.48 6.47
CA LEU A 248 2.76 -9.53 6.04
C LEU A 248 2.64 -9.28 4.55
N LYS A 249 1.98 -10.21 3.84
CA LYS A 249 1.59 -10.02 2.44
C LYS A 249 0.55 -8.93 2.34
N ARG A 250 0.96 -7.74 1.92
CA ARG A 250 0.07 -6.61 1.63
C ARG A 250 0.26 -6.19 0.20
N GLN A 251 -0.79 -5.69 -0.42
CA GLN A 251 -0.63 -5.16 -1.76
C GLN A 251 0.21 -3.87 -1.72
N PHE A 252 1.16 -3.79 -2.63
CA PHE A 252 1.89 -2.56 -2.90
C PHE A 252 1.03 -1.60 -3.70
N LEU A 253 0.95 -0.35 -3.26
CA LEU A 253 0.22 0.70 -3.96
C LEU A 253 0.95 2.03 -3.86
N ILE A 254 1.21 2.66 -5.01
CA ILE A 254 1.60 4.07 -5.08
C ILE A 254 0.52 4.82 -5.85
N MET A 255 -0.12 5.78 -5.19
CA MET A 255 -1.17 6.63 -5.79
C MET A 255 -0.63 7.95 -6.38
N ASP A 256 0.66 8.25 -6.18
CA ASP A 256 1.29 9.55 -6.46
C ASP A 256 2.29 9.53 -7.63
N HIS A 257 2.40 8.43 -8.37
CA HIS A 257 3.46 8.27 -9.36
C HIS A 257 2.93 8.08 -10.78
N TRP A 258 2.33 9.15 -11.31
CA TRP A 258 2.05 9.31 -12.75
C TRP A 258 2.11 10.79 -13.14
#